data_AF-A0AAV4WN89-F1
#
_entry.id   AF-A0AAV4WN89-F1
#
_cell.length_a   1.000
_cell.length_b   1.000
_cell.length_c   1.000
_cell.angle_alpha   90.00
_cell.angle_beta   90.00
_cell.angle_gamma   90.00
#
_symmetry.space_group_name_H-M   'P 1'
#
loop_
_entity.id
_entity.type
_entity.pdbx_description
1 polymer ?
#
loop_
_entity_poly.entity_id
_entity_poly.type
_entity_poly.pdbx_seq_one_letter_code
_entity_poly.pdbx_strand_id
1 'polypeptide(L)'
;MKFVILLCAVVLATNLAAAKVQYKNSDSVDYDFYKKFLKMHGENVDCTGNLTFAQYADCDPRCDFTPSDDCGGATFVGCACKKGYIAVDKSRNQCVMPEDCP
;
A
#
# COMPACT_ATOMS: atom_id res chain seq x y z
N MET A 1 -11.79 -41.96 28.43
CA MET A 1 -10.54 -41.37 27.89
C MET A 1 -10.63 -41.01 26.39
N LYS A 2 -11.19 -41.85 25.50
CA LYS A 2 -11.29 -41.54 24.05
C LYS A 2 -12.20 -40.33 23.69
N PHE A 3 -13.26 -40.08 24.45
CA PHE A 3 -14.20 -38.97 24.19
C PHE A 3 -13.61 -37.57 24.49
N VAL A 4 -12.66 -37.46 25.42
CA VAL A 4 -12.04 -36.17 25.80
C VAL A 4 -11.08 -35.69 24.71
N ILE A 5 -10.40 -36.64 24.05
CA ILE A 5 -9.46 -36.35 22.95
C ILE A 5 -10.20 -35.83 21.72
N LEU A 6 -11.37 -36.41 21.42
CA LEU A 6 -12.24 -35.97 20.31
C LEU A 6 -12.77 -34.54 20.52
N LEU A 7 -13.16 -34.19 21.76
CA LEU A 7 -13.62 -32.83 22.07
C LEU A 7 -12.50 -31.78 21.93
N CYS A 8 -11.27 -32.10 22.35
CA CYS A 8 -10.14 -31.18 22.17
C CYS A 8 -9.81 -30.97 20.68
N ALA A 9 -9.87 -32.02 19.86
CA ALA A 9 -9.60 -31.91 18.43
C ALA A 9 -10.63 -31.03 17.70
N VAL A 10 -11.91 -31.12 18.09
CA VAL A 10 -12.98 -30.28 17.53
C VAL A 10 -12.79 -28.81 17.91
N VAL A 11 -12.46 -28.53 19.17
CA VAL A 11 -12.21 -27.15 19.65
C VAL A 11 -10.97 -26.53 18.99
N LEU A 12 -9.89 -27.30 18.76
CA LEU A 12 -8.74 -26.81 18.01
C LEU A 12 -9.08 -26.51 16.55
N ALA A 13 -9.89 -27.36 15.90
CA ALA A 13 -10.28 -27.18 14.50
C ALA A 13 -11.15 -25.93 14.29
N THR A 14 -12.08 -25.63 15.22
CA THR A 14 -12.91 -24.43 15.13
C THR A 14 -12.11 -23.14 15.35
N ASN A 15 -11.12 -23.15 16.25
CA ASN A 15 -10.26 -21.99 16.48
C ASN A 15 -9.33 -21.71 15.29
N LEU A 16 -8.82 -22.73 14.59
CA LEU A 16 -7.98 -22.55 13.41
C LEU A 16 -8.75 -21.97 12.21
N ALA A 17 -10.03 -22.33 12.05
CA ALA A 17 -10.87 -21.81 10.99
C ALA A 17 -11.17 -20.31 11.17
N ALA A 18 -11.40 -19.86 12.40
CA ALA A 18 -11.66 -18.45 12.71
C ALA A 18 -10.43 -17.55 12.47
N ALA A 19 -9.21 -18.05 12.75
CA ALA A 19 -7.97 -17.30 12.56
C ALA A 19 -7.65 -17.02 11.07
N LYS A 20 -8.05 -17.91 10.15
CA LYS A 20 -7.80 -17.73 8.70
C LYS A 20 -8.65 -16.63 8.05
N VAL A 21 -9.75 -16.22 8.67
CA VAL A 21 -10.65 -15.19 8.12
C VAL A 21 -10.06 -13.79 8.28
N GLN A 22 -9.24 -13.54 9.30
CA GLN A 22 -8.78 -12.18 9.59
C GLN A 22 -7.50 -11.75 8.86
N TYR A 23 -6.74 -12.67 8.27
CA TYR A 23 -5.48 -12.33 7.59
C TYR A 23 -5.65 -11.87 6.13
N LYS A 24 -6.85 -11.99 5.55
CA LYS A 24 -7.06 -11.76 4.12
C LYS A 24 -7.55 -10.35 3.74
N ASN A 25 -7.54 -9.39 4.67
CA ASN A 25 -8.39 -8.20 4.53
C ASN A 25 -7.72 -6.86 4.87
N SER A 26 -6.39 -6.76 4.78
CA SER A 26 -5.72 -5.45 4.89
C SER A 26 -5.46 -4.82 3.51
N ASP A 27 -5.04 -5.61 2.51
CA ASP A 27 -4.64 -5.05 1.21
C ASP A 27 -5.83 -4.79 0.27
N SER A 28 -6.93 -5.54 0.39
CA SER A 28 -8.10 -5.40 -0.48
C SER A 28 -9.01 -4.23 -0.10
N VAL A 29 -9.07 -3.88 1.19
CA VAL A 29 -9.94 -2.80 1.67
C VAL A 29 -9.43 -1.44 1.20
N ASP A 30 -8.11 -1.26 1.18
CA ASP A 30 -7.47 0.01 0.82
C ASP A 30 -7.57 0.29 -0.69
N TYR A 31 -7.43 -0.74 -1.51
CA TYR A 31 -7.53 -0.63 -2.97
C TYR A 31 -8.95 -0.32 -3.46
N ASP A 32 -9.97 -0.94 -2.86
CA ASP A 32 -11.36 -0.67 -3.19
C ASP A 32 -11.80 0.73 -2.72
N PHE A 33 -11.31 1.16 -1.56
CA PHE A 33 -11.52 2.54 -1.10
C PHE A 33 -10.90 3.56 -2.06
N TYR A 34 -9.63 3.37 -2.43
CA TYR A 34 -8.91 4.25 -3.36
C TYR A 34 -9.63 4.36 -4.72
N LYS A 35 -10.01 3.24 -5.33
CA LYS A 35 -10.74 3.25 -6.61
C LYS A 35 -12.08 3.98 -6.52
N LYS A 36 -12.81 3.77 -5.43
CA LYS A 36 -14.10 4.43 -5.20
C LYS A 36 -13.90 5.93 -4.99
N PHE A 37 -12.88 6.33 -4.24
CA PHE A 37 -12.52 7.73 -4.00
C PHE A 37 -12.18 8.46 -5.31
N LEU A 38 -11.27 7.90 -6.11
CA LEU A 38 -10.90 8.46 -7.42
C LEU A 38 -12.10 8.62 -8.36
N LYS A 39 -13.02 7.63 -8.36
CA LYS A 39 -14.23 7.70 -9.18
C LYS A 39 -15.17 8.83 -8.77
N MET A 40 -15.21 9.19 -7.49
CA MET A 40 -16.10 10.24 -6.96
C MET A 40 -15.47 11.64 -7.02
N HIS A 41 -14.15 11.76 -6.82
CA HIS A 41 -13.48 13.05 -6.63
C HIS A 41 -12.51 13.42 -7.77
N GLY A 42 -12.18 12.48 -8.66
CA GLY A 42 -11.13 12.65 -9.67
C GLY A 42 -9.72 12.44 -9.11
N GLU A 43 -8.70 12.50 -9.97
CA GLU A 43 -7.30 12.23 -9.60
C GLU A 43 -6.59 13.44 -8.94
N ASN A 44 -7.14 14.65 -9.07
CA ASN A 44 -6.55 15.90 -8.60
C ASN A 44 -7.19 16.41 -7.30
N VAL A 45 -7.39 15.55 -6.32
CA VAL A 45 -7.93 15.96 -5.02
C VAL A 45 -6.82 16.67 -4.24
N ASP A 46 -6.84 18.01 -4.22
CA ASP A 46 -5.96 18.93 -3.47
C ASP A 46 -4.43 18.77 -3.62
N CYS A 47 -3.93 17.96 -4.56
CA CYS A 47 -2.50 17.89 -4.88
C CYS A 47 -2.10 18.98 -5.89
N THR A 48 -1.01 19.69 -5.63
CA THR A 48 -0.54 20.81 -6.46
C THR A 48 0.68 20.42 -7.31
N GLY A 49 0.97 21.19 -8.36
CA GLY A 49 2.16 20.98 -9.19
C GLY A 49 2.18 19.63 -9.92
N ASN A 50 3.31 18.91 -9.81
CA ASN A 50 3.54 17.59 -10.42
C ASN A 50 3.08 16.43 -9.54
N LEU A 51 2.27 16.71 -8.51
CA LEU A 51 1.67 15.69 -7.65
C LEU A 51 0.22 15.38 -8.06
N THR A 52 -0.23 14.17 -7.74
CA THR A 52 -1.59 13.68 -7.93
C THR A 52 -1.95 12.78 -6.75
N PHE A 53 -3.24 12.62 -6.46
CA PHE A 53 -3.66 11.69 -5.43
C PHE A 53 -3.48 10.26 -5.92
N ALA A 54 -2.50 9.54 -5.36
CA ALA A 54 -2.11 8.21 -5.80
C ALA A 54 -1.52 7.37 -4.67
N GLN A 55 -1.39 6.08 -4.93
CA GLN A 55 -0.65 5.15 -4.08
C GLN A 55 0.85 5.22 -4.39
N TYR A 56 1.69 5.20 -3.36
CA TYR A 56 3.15 5.23 -3.48
C TYR A 56 3.79 4.36 -2.41
N ALA A 57 4.99 3.84 -2.67
CA ALA A 57 5.73 2.99 -1.75
C ALA A 57 7.03 3.64 -1.31
N ASP A 58 7.52 3.35 -0.09
CA ASP A 58 8.82 3.83 0.41
C ASP A 58 9.98 3.57 -0.57
N CYS A 59 9.85 2.47 -1.31
CA CYS A 59 10.80 1.96 -2.28
C CYS A 59 10.63 2.52 -3.69
N ASP A 60 9.70 3.45 -3.94
CA ASP A 60 9.65 4.10 -5.24
C ASP A 60 10.97 4.85 -5.52
N PRO A 61 11.44 4.84 -6.77
CA PRO A 61 12.64 5.57 -7.15
C PRO A 61 12.50 7.06 -6.90
N ARG A 62 13.61 7.66 -6.46
CA ARG A 62 13.76 9.09 -6.20
C ARG A 62 15.12 9.56 -6.70
N CYS A 63 15.31 10.86 -6.86
CA CYS A 63 16.62 11.40 -7.24
C CYS A 63 17.70 11.04 -6.20
N ASP A 64 17.35 11.05 -4.91
CA ASP A 64 18.26 10.70 -3.81
C ASP A 64 18.36 9.20 -3.51
N PHE A 65 17.58 8.35 -4.20
CA PHE A 65 17.42 6.96 -3.81
C PHE A 65 17.04 6.04 -4.98
N THR A 66 17.95 5.11 -5.26
CA THR A 66 17.69 3.96 -6.14
C THR A 66 17.32 2.75 -5.28
N PRO A 67 16.11 2.20 -5.40
CA PRO A 67 15.69 1.01 -4.66
C PRO A 67 16.43 -0.24 -5.13
N SER A 68 16.62 -1.19 -4.20
CA SER A 68 17.00 -2.58 -4.52
C SER A 68 15.77 -3.38 -4.97
N ASP A 69 15.97 -4.45 -5.74
CA ASP A 69 14.90 -5.34 -6.18
C ASP A 69 14.13 -5.98 -5.00
N ASP A 70 14.80 -6.17 -3.86
CA ASP A 70 14.24 -6.79 -2.65
C ASP A 70 13.68 -5.76 -1.63
N CYS A 71 13.34 -4.55 -2.08
CA CYS A 71 12.90 -3.49 -1.19
C CYS A 71 11.48 -3.75 -0.63
N GLY A 72 11.39 -4.25 0.61
CA GLY A 72 10.15 -4.52 1.33
C GLY A 72 9.54 -3.27 2.00
N GLY A 73 9.27 -2.24 1.21
CA GLY A 73 8.74 -0.95 1.70
C GLY A 73 7.25 -0.99 2.02
N ALA A 74 6.81 -0.08 2.89
CA ALA A 74 5.39 0.14 3.12
C ALA A 74 4.78 0.93 1.95
N THR A 75 3.48 0.71 1.75
CA THR A 75 2.68 1.40 0.74
C THR A 75 1.75 2.40 1.41
N PHE A 76 1.60 3.58 0.82
CA PHE A 76 0.84 4.70 1.34
C PHE A 76 -0.08 5.25 0.26
N VAL A 77 -1.14 5.95 0.68
CA VAL A 77 -2.06 6.67 -0.22
C VAL A 77 -2.03 8.15 0.15
N GLY A 78 -1.79 9.03 -0.84
CA GLY A 78 -1.72 10.47 -0.63
C GLY A 78 -1.30 11.23 -1.89
N CYS A 79 -0.80 12.45 -1.73
CA CYS A 79 -0.19 13.15 -2.87
C CYS A 79 1.16 12.53 -3.21
N ALA A 80 1.24 11.94 -4.41
CA ALA A 80 2.43 11.33 -4.96
C ALA A 80 2.74 11.90 -6.34
N CYS A 81 3.92 11.61 -6.86
CA CYS A 81 4.33 12.09 -8.16
C CYS A 81 3.42 11.54 -9.27
N LYS A 82 3.06 12.42 -10.22
CA LYS A 82 2.36 12.02 -11.45
C LYS A 82 3.17 10.98 -12.21
N LYS A 83 2.49 10.18 -13.03
CA LYS A 83 3.14 9.21 -13.90
C LYS A 83 4.24 9.87 -14.74
N GLY A 84 5.45 9.30 -14.70
CA GLY A 84 6.63 9.83 -15.39
C GLY A 84 7.48 10.80 -14.57
N TYR A 85 7.04 11.16 -13.36
CA TYR A 85 7.81 11.97 -12.43
C TYR A 85 8.27 11.13 -11.24
N ILE A 86 9.41 11.48 -10.66
CA ILE A 86 9.94 10.88 -9.43
C ILE A 86 10.17 11.97 -8.37
N ALA A 87 10.15 11.57 -7.10
CA ALA A 87 10.39 12.50 -6.01
C ALA A 87 11.87 12.90 -5.97
N VAL A 88 12.15 14.15 -5.60
CA VAL A 88 13.53 14.60 -5.39
C VAL A 88 14.13 13.91 -4.17
N ASP A 89 13.36 13.80 -3.09
CA ASP A 89 13.81 13.25 -1.81
C ASP A 89 12.69 12.49 -1.07
N LYS A 90 13.03 11.93 0.08
CA LYS A 90 12.11 11.19 0.95
C LYS A 90 10.85 11.98 1.37
N SER A 91 10.89 13.32 1.37
CA SER A 91 9.72 14.15 1.73
C SER A 91 8.61 14.09 0.68
N ARG A 92 8.95 13.74 -0.58
CA ARG A 92 8.02 13.63 -1.72
C ARG A 92 7.21 14.90 -2.01
N ASN A 93 7.65 16.06 -1.51
CA ASN A 93 6.97 17.34 -1.74
C ASN A 93 7.27 17.94 -3.13
N GLN A 94 8.32 17.47 -3.80
CA GLN A 94 8.72 17.92 -5.12
C GLN A 94 8.93 16.73 -6.04
N CYS A 95 8.37 16.83 -7.25
CA CYS A 95 8.43 15.80 -8.28
C CYS A 95 8.98 16.40 -9.58
N VAL A 96 9.99 15.74 -10.14
CA VAL A 96 10.69 16.13 -11.37
C VAL A 96 10.74 14.94 -12.33
N MET A 97 11.02 15.19 -13.61
CA MET A 97 11.36 14.08 -14.50
C MET A 97 12.71 13.49 -14.05
N PRO A 98 12.95 12.18 -14.22
CA PRO A 98 14.22 11.55 -13.80
C PRO A 98 15.47 12.24 -14.38
N GLU A 99 15.39 12.75 -15.60
CA GLU A 99 16.44 13.51 -16.27
C GLU A 99 16.71 14.90 -15.66
N ASP A 100 15.78 15.43 -14.87
CA ASP A 100 15.86 16.74 -14.22
C ASP A 100 16.28 16.64 -12.73
N CYS A 101 16.79 15.48 -12.30
CA CYS A 101 17.31 15.31 -10.95
C CYS A 101 18.51 16.26 -10.70
N PRO A 102 18.58 16.91 -9.52
CA PRO A 102 19.63 17.86 -9.17
C PRO A 102 21.00 17.22 -8.90
#